data_AF-A0A9X1PQQ1-F1
#
_entry.id   AF-A0A9X1PQQ1-F1
#
_cell.length_a   1.000
_cell.length_b   1.000
_cell.length_c   1.000
_cell.angle_alpha   90.00
_cell.angle_beta   90.00
_cell.angle_gamma   90.00
#
_symmetry.space_group_name_H-M   'P 1'
#
loop_
_entity.id
_entity.type
_entity.pdbx_description
1 polymer ?
#
loop_
_entity_poly.entity_id
_entity_poly.type
_entity_poly.pdbx_seq_one_letter_code
_entity_poly.pdbx_strand_id
1 'polypeptide(L)'
;MTHEKTLILQTGRCVKVISQWKNPMNPGEIEIDVLIKDPSETHYRPPIGLTHPKYWKLKRMGAEKSKQLQIQYSGLTEKQLRSVVKEFRLMQN
;
A
#
# COMPACT_ATOMS: atom_id res chain seq x y z
N MET A 1 -8.87 0.10 -13.75
CA MET A 1 -7.47 -0.21 -14.08
C MET A 1 -6.65 -0.16 -12.80
N THR A 2 -5.71 -1.09 -12.66
CA THR A 2 -4.88 -1.25 -11.46
C THR A 2 -3.41 -1.18 -11.86
N HIS A 3 -2.62 -0.43 -11.11
CA HIS A 3 -1.18 -0.30 -11.29
C HIS A 3 -0.45 -0.85 -10.07
N GLU A 4 0.45 -1.80 -10.30
CA GLU A 4 1.28 -2.41 -9.27
C GLU A 4 2.73 -1.97 -9.42
N LYS A 5 3.33 -1.46 -8.33
CA LYS A 5 4.74 -1.09 -8.29
C LYS A 5 5.40 -1.68 -7.06
N THR A 6 6.50 -2.40 -7.28
CA THR A 6 7.32 -2.94 -6.18
C THR A 6 8.50 -2.01 -5.91
N LEU A 7 8.66 -1.63 -4.66
CA LEU A 7 9.79 -0.86 -4.14
C LEU A 7 10.60 -1.75 -3.19
N ILE A 8 11.91 -1.76 -3.34
CA ILE A 8 12.82 -2.48 -2.43
C ILE A 8 13.39 -1.46 -1.45
N LEU A 9 13.14 -1.66 -0.17
CA LEU A 9 13.68 -0.81 0.90
C LEU A 9 15.13 -1.17 1.19
N GLN A 10 15.87 -0.27 1.84
CA GLN A 10 17.25 -0.51 2.27
C GLN A 10 17.39 -1.73 3.18
N THR A 11 16.34 -2.10 3.90
CA THR A 11 16.28 -3.31 4.75
C THR A 11 16.14 -4.61 3.95
N GLY A 12 16.06 -4.54 2.62
CA GLY A 12 15.75 -5.67 1.74
C GLY A 12 14.26 -6.02 1.67
N ARG A 13 13.42 -5.42 2.52
CA ARG A 13 11.96 -5.59 2.47
C ARG A 13 11.41 -5.07 1.14
N CYS A 14 10.64 -5.91 0.46
CA CYS A 14 9.90 -5.50 -0.72
C CYS A 14 8.53 -4.98 -0.30
N VAL A 15 8.14 -3.82 -0.82
CA VAL A 15 6.80 -3.24 -0.65
C VAL A 15 6.16 -3.11 -2.03
N LYS A 16 5.07 -3.84 -2.25
CA LYS A 16 4.22 -3.70 -3.42
C LYS A 16 3.12 -2.68 -3.12
N VAL A 17 3.08 -1.61 -3.90
CA VAL A 17 2.04 -0.59 -3.89
C VAL A 17 1.06 -0.89 -5.02
N ILE A 18 -0.22 -0.96 -4.69
CA ILE A 18 -1.31 -1.21 -5.62
C ILE A 18 -2.15 0.05 -5.68
N SER A 19 -2.21 0.70 -6.84
CA SER A 19 -2.96 1.94 -7.06
C SER A 19 -4.10 1.69 -8.04
N GLN A 20 -5.30 2.15 -7.70
CA GLN A 20 -6.47 2.07 -8.57
C GLN A 20 -7.40 3.26 -8.36
N TRP A 21 -8.28 3.54 -9.32
CA TRP A 21 -9.34 4.52 -9.12
C TRP A 21 -10.38 3.94 -8.16
N LYS A 22 -10.69 4.69 -7.09
CA LYS A 22 -11.72 4.30 -6.11
C LYS A 22 -13.10 4.17 -6.75
N ASN A 23 -13.38 5.01 -7.74
CA ASN A 23 -14.54 4.87 -8.61
C ASN A 23 -14.05 4.83 -10.08
N PRO A 24 -14.16 3.69 -10.77
CA PRO A 24 -13.78 3.57 -12.17
C PRO A 24 -14.57 4.50 -13.10
N MET A 25 -15.81 4.85 -12.73
CA MET A 25 -16.70 5.72 -13.52
C MET A 25 -16.49 7.21 -13.23
N ASN A 26 -15.86 7.56 -12.10
CA ASN A 26 -15.55 8.93 -11.73
C ASN A 26 -14.12 9.01 -11.15
N PRO A 27 -13.09 9.13 -12.02
CA PRO A 27 -11.69 9.12 -11.62
C PRO A 27 -11.29 10.43 -10.95
N GLY A 28 -11.72 10.61 -9.69
CA GLY A 28 -11.30 11.72 -8.83
C GLY A 28 -10.43 11.27 -7.64
N GLU A 29 -10.68 10.06 -7.13
CA GLU A 29 -10.01 9.52 -5.95
C GLU A 29 -9.23 8.25 -6.30
N ILE A 30 -7.98 8.18 -5.83
CA ILE A 30 -7.11 7.02 -5.99
C ILE A 30 -7.12 6.24 -4.69
N GLU A 31 -7.45 4.97 -4.77
CA GLU A 31 -7.30 4.01 -3.71
C GLU A 31 -5.91 3.39 -3.78
N ILE A 32 -5.25 3.30 -2.62
CA ILE A 32 -3.91 2.72 -2.50
C ILE A 32 -3.94 1.62 -1.45
N ASP A 33 -3.45 0.45 -1.84
CA ASP A 33 -3.17 -0.67 -0.96
C ASP A 33 -1.68 -1.03 -1.00
N VAL A 34 -1.20 -1.65 0.07
CA VAL A 34 0.19 -2.06 0.21
C VAL A 34 0.29 -3.50 0.68
N LEU A 35 1.25 -4.23 0.10
CA LEU A 35 1.67 -5.54 0.56
C LEU A 35 3.18 -5.50 0.80
N ILE A 36 3.65 -6.22 1.82
CA ILE A 36 5.08 -6.39 2.08
C ILE A 36 5.49 -7.85 1.88
N LYS A 37 6.76 -8.03 1.56
CA LYS A 37 7.45 -9.32 1.57
C LYS A 37 8.82 -9.09 2.17
N ASP A 38 9.07 -9.66 3.35
CA ASP A 38 10.38 -9.63 3.96
C ASP A 38 11.36 -10.55 3.18
N PRO A 39 12.69 -10.34 3.27
CA PRO A 39 13.66 -11.14 2.50
C PRO A 39 13.56 -12.65 2.71
N SER A 40 13.15 -13.07 3.90
CA SER A 40 12.95 -14.47 4.26
C SER A 40 11.60 -15.04 3.81
N GLU A 41 10.71 -14.21 3.28
CA GLU A 41 9.34 -14.60 2.90
C GLU A 41 9.21 -14.91 1.42
N THR A 42 8.41 -15.92 1.12
CA THR A 42 8.11 -16.34 -0.26
C THR A 42 6.95 -15.57 -0.87
N HIS A 43 6.01 -15.09 -0.06
CA HIS A 43 4.76 -14.48 -0.51
C HIS A 43 4.56 -13.08 0.06
N TYR A 44 3.89 -12.23 -0.72
CA TYR A 44 3.42 -10.93 -0.25
C TYR A 44 2.28 -11.08 0.73
N ARG A 45 2.27 -10.24 1.78
CA ARG A 45 1.23 -10.19 2.80
C ARG A 45 0.93 -8.76 3.23
N PRO A 46 -0.19 -8.50 3.90
CA PRO A 46 -0.43 -7.21 4.53
C PRO A 46 0.67 -6.86 5.54
N PRO A 47 1.06 -5.58 5.65
CA PRO A 47 2.00 -5.11 6.68
C PRO A 47 1.58 -5.51 8.10
N ILE A 48 0.29 -5.36 8.41
CA ILE A 48 -0.36 -5.77 9.64
C ILE A 48 -1.29 -6.95 9.34
N GLY A 49 -0.82 -8.16 9.63
CA GLY A 49 -1.59 -9.40 9.54
C GLY A 49 -2.26 -9.80 10.85
N LEU A 50 -2.99 -10.93 10.85
CA LEU A 50 -3.73 -11.46 12.02
C LEU A 50 -2.88 -11.64 13.28
N THR A 51 -1.62 -12.02 13.10
CA THR A 51 -0.64 -12.26 14.18
C THR A 51 0.03 -10.98 14.68
N HIS A 52 -0.21 -9.83 14.04
CA HIS A 52 0.44 -8.59 14.40
C HIS A 52 -0.19 -7.98 15.66
N PRO A 53 0.57 -7.49 16.65
CA PRO A 53 0.04 -6.93 17.89
C PRO A 53 -0.95 -5.76 17.69
N LYS A 54 -0.85 -5.06 16.56
CA LYS A 54 -1.75 -3.95 16.17
C LYS A 54 -2.97 -4.38 15.35
N TYR A 55 -3.15 -5.67 15.09
CA TYR A 55 -4.29 -6.17 14.31
C TYR A 55 -5.64 -5.77 14.94
N TRP A 56 -5.77 -5.87 16.27
CA TRP A 56 -6.97 -5.42 16.98
C TRP A 56 -7.27 -3.93 16.81
N LYS A 57 -6.22 -3.11 16.75
CA LYS A 57 -6.35 -1.67 16.49
C LYS A 57 -6.88 -1.45 15.07
N LEU A 58 -6.33 -2.17 14.09
CA LEU A 58 -6.76 -2.10 12.70
C LEU A 58 -8.22 -2.55 12.52
N LYS A 59 -8.63 -3.64 13.16
CA LYS A 59 -10.01 -4.17 13.08
C LYS A 59 -11.06 -3.21 13.65
N ARG A 60 -10.69 -2.39 14.63
CA ARG A 60 -11.57 -1.39 15.26
C ARG A 60 -11.60 -0.04 14.53
N MET A 61 -10.74 0.15 13.53
CA MET A 61 -10.62 1.38 12.75
C MET A 61 -11.48 1.30 11.48
N GLY A 62 -12.02 2.45 11.06
CA GLY A 62 -12.70 2.57 9.76
C GLY A 62 -11.72 2.35 8.60
N ALA A 63 -12.24 1.96 7.43
CA ALA A 63 -11.45 1.52 6.27
C ALA A 63 -10.30 2.48 5.90
N GLU A 64 -10.55 3.78 5.87
CA GLU A 64 -9.56 4.79 5.52
C GLU A 64 -8.38 4.84 6.52
N LYS A 65 -8.71 4.88 7.82
CA LYS A 65 -7.69 4.93 8.87
C LYS A 65 -6.89 3.62 8.93
N SER A 66 -7.54 2.48 8.65
CA SER A 66 -6.89 1.18 8.58
C SER A 66 -5.88 1.10 7.44
N LYS A 67 -6.21 1.66 6.27
CA LYS A 67 -5.28 1.75 5.14
C LYS A 67 -4.09 2.65 5.42
N GLN A 68 -4.34 3.83 5.99
CA GLN A 68 -3.25 4.72 6.40
C GLN A 68 -2.29 4.01 7.37
N LEU A 69 -2.83 3.23 8.30
CA LEU A 69 -2.01 2.45 9.23
C LEU A 69 -1.21 1.34 8.51
N GLN A 70 -1.80 0.63 7.54
CA GLN A 70 -1.07 -0.34 6.72
C GLN A 70 0.09 0.33 5.97
N ILE A 71 -0.17 1.46 5.32
CA ILE A 71 0.86 2.23 4.59
C ILE A 71 2.00 2.63 5.54
N GLN A 72 1.69 3.15 6.73
CA GLN A 72 2.71 3.51 7.73
C GLN A 72 3.56 2.30 8.14
N TYR A 73 2.95 1.13 8.33
CA TYR A 73 3.66 -0.08 8.74
C TYR A 73 4.38 -0.79 7.58
N SER A 74 4.17 -0.37 6.33
CA SER A 74 4.91 -0.89 5.17
C SER A 74 6.37 -0.42 5.13
N GLY A 75 6.68 0.70 5.79
CA GLY A 75 8.00 1.33 5.76
C GLY A 75 8.21 2.30 4.59
N LEU A 76 7.18 2.58 3.81
CA LEU A 76 7.24 3.60 2.77
C LEU A 76 7.27 5.02 3.35
N THR A 77 8.11 5.86 2.76
CA THR A 77 8.05 7.31 2.96
C THR A 77 6.92 7.91 2.15
N GLU A 78 6.38 9.04 2.62
CA GLU A 78 5.36 9.76 1.84
C GLU A 78 5.87 10.20 0.46
N LYS A 79 7.17 10.50 0.33
CA LYS A 79 7.77 10.88 -0.95
C LYS A 79 7.70 9.74 -1.96
N GLN A 80 8.00 8.51 -1.52
CA GLN A 80 7.87 7.32 -2.36
C GLN A 80 6.40 7.11 -2.77
N LEU A 81 5.47 7.20 -1.81
CA LEU A 81 4.05 7.05 -2.08
C LEU A 81 3.54 8.09 -3.10
N ARG A 82 3.87 9.38 -2.91
CA ARG A 82 3.50 10.45 -3.85
C ARG A 82 4.08 10.21 -5.25
N SER A 83 5.28 9.66 -5.33
CA SER A 83 5.89 9.31 -6.62
C SER A 83 5.09 8.22 -7.35
N VAL A 84 4.68 7.16 -6.66
CA VAL A 84 3.87 6.08 -7.25
C VAL A 84 2.50 6.61 -7.70
N VAL A 85 1.86 7.46 -6.89
CA VAL A 85 0.56 8.07 -7.24
C VAL A 85 0.67 8.96 -8.48
N LYS A 86 1.75 9.77 -8.56
CA LYS A 86 2.00 10.64 -9.71
C LYS A 86 2.20 9.82 -10.99
N GLU A 87 2.99 8.74 -10.90
CA GLU A 87 3.23 7.82 -12.00
C GLU A 87 1.94 7.15 -12.48
N PHE A 88 1.11 6.66 -11.55
CA PHE A 88 -0.20 6.11 -11.90
C PHE A 88 -1.05 7.12 -12.68
N ARG A 89 -1.14 8.38 -12.21
CA ARG A 89 -1.89 9.44 -12.91
C ARG A 89 -1.35 9.69 -14.32
N LEU A 90 -0.03 9.73 -14.49
CA LEU A 90 0.60 9.97 -15.80
C LEU A 90 0.39 8.80 -16.77
N MET A 91 0.24 7.56 -16.29
CA MET A 91 -0.06 6.40 -17.14
C MET A 91 -1.53 6.36 -17.61
N GLN A 92 -2.40 7.24 -17.11
CA GLN A 92 -3.83 7.28 -17.45
C GLN A 92 -4.20 8.49 -18.31
N ASN A 93 -3.26 9.42 -18.52
CA ASN A 93 -3.35 10.50 -19.49
C ASN A 93 -2.70 10.08 -20.80
#